data_AF-A0A1Q9BVQ3-F1
#
_entry.id   AF-A0A1Q9BVQ3-F1
#
_cell.length_a   1.000
_cell.length_b   1.000
_cell.length_c   1.000
_cell.angle_alpha   90.00
_cell.angle_beta   90.00
_cell.angle_gamma   90.00
#
_symmetry.space_group_name_H-M   'P 1'
#
loop_
_entity.id
_entity.type
_entity.pdbx_description
1 polymer ?
#
loop_
_entity_poly.entity_id
_entity_poly.type
_entity_poly.pdbx_seq_one_letter_code
_entity_poly.pdbx_strand_id
1 'polypeptide(L)'
;MSVTDSIPTFKARAAALGLDEAVIELFMDAKVDTLSKYAFCSSYVPGQSNETEFLTAIKAIMKRDASVGELSCLRRLLHEAYSMSAAELKQVVERTEDMPAKKLAQPERAHRLDTQQRRLTGFKIEGPLEPADRLVDLVVQQYEENRVYHVDLHKCPSKEQEVLSQGSKEDRNITIDALGTVRVKGKDAKLEADLASDLLLRNAFTRRALAYDQANLVDFVKLNSWTERLLQSRLVDPPPGYARITQNQIIQGRAFYAGGYRKGAWLSHARPYCLLPLRTLRCLGERLDGTSSQ
;
A
#
# COMPACT_ATOMS: atom_id res chain seq x y z
N MET A 1 0.60 5.02 -2.01
CA MET A 1 0.36 5.57 -3.37
C MET A 1 -1.09 6.00 -3.40
N SER A 2 -1.37 7.21 -3.87
CA SER A 2 -2.75 7.71 -3.88
C SER A 2 -3.65 6.97 -4.87
N VAL A 3 -4.95 7.00 -4.59
CA VAL A 3 -6.03 6.64 -5.52
C VAL A 3 -5.86 7.38 -6.85
N THR A 4 -5.48 8.65 -6.85
CA THR A 4 -5.37 9.45 -8.09
C THR A 4 -4.08 9.19 -8.86
N ASP A 5 -3.04 8.67 -8.19
CA ASP A 5 -1.74 8.30 -8.77
C ASP A 5 -1.64 6.81 -9.14
N SER A 6 -2.73 6.06 -8.97
CA SER A 6 -2.78 4.63 -9.25
C SER A 6 -3.22 4.36 -10.69
N ILE A 7 -2.34 3.74 -11.49
CA ILE A 7 -2.62 3.27 -12.86
C ILE A 7 -3.81 2.31 -12.91
N PRO A 8 -3.90 1.24 -12.08
CA PRO A 8 -5.05 0.34 -12.14
C PRO A 8 -6.36 1.03 -11.75
N THR A 9 -6.30 2.08 -10.91
CA THR A 9 -7.49 2.90 -10.60
C THR A 9 -7.95 3.69 -11.82
N PHE A 10 -7.03 4.32 -12.56
CA PHE A 10 -7.36 5.00 -13.81
C PHE A 10 -8.03 4.05 -14.82
N LYS A 11 -7.42 2.88 -15.08
CA LYS A 11 -7.97 1.87 -16.00
C LYS A 11 -9.38 1.42 -15.58
N ALA A 12 -9.56 1.10 -14.30
CA ALA A 12 -10.85 0.65 -13.79
C ALA A 12 -11.95 1.72 -13.93
N ARG A 13 -11.63 3.00 -13.69
CA ARG A 13 -12.58 4.11 -13.87
C ARG A 13 -12.89 4.38 -15.33
N ALA A 14 -11.87 4.39 -16.21
CA ALA A 14 -12.05 4.57 -17.64
C ALA A 14 -12.95 3.47 -18.25
N ALA A 15 -12.70 2.21 -17.89
CA ALA A 15 -13.51 1.08 -18.32
C ALA A 15 -14.96 1.16 -17.78
N ALA A 16 -15.13 1.55 -16.50
CA ALA A 16 -16.47 1.71 -15.91
C ALA A 16 -17.30 2.83 -16.56
N LEU A 17 -16.65 3.82 -17.19
CA LEU A 17 -17.33 4.87 -17.96
C LEU A 17 -17.61 4.47 -19.41
N GLY A 18 -17.21 3.27 -19.84
CA GLY A 18 -17.46 2.74 -21.17
C GLY A 18 -16.44 3.14 -22.23
N LEU A 19 -15.22 3.55 -21.83
CA LEU A 19 -14.12 3.69 -22.78
C LEU A 19 -13.61 2.30 -23.18
N ASP A 20 -13.36 2.12 -24.48
CA ASP A 20 -12.80 0.89 -25.02
C ASP A 20 -11.34 0.70 -24.59
N GLU A 21 -10.91 -0.55 -24.39
CA GLU A 21 -9.56 -0.88 -23.90
C GLU A 21 -8.48 -0.33 -24.86
N ALA A 22 -8.74 -0.35 -26.18
CA ALA A 22 -7.81 0.22 -27.16
C ALA A 22 -7.60 1.72 -26.97
N VAL A 23 -8.64 2.46 -26.53
CA VAL A 23 -8.53 3.88 -26.23
C VAL A 23 -7.74 4.06 -24.93
N ILE A 24 -8.01 3.26 -23.91
CA ILE A 24 -7.30 3.31 -22.61
C ILE A 24 -5.80 3.10 -22.82
N GLU A 25 -5.40 2.15 -23.66
CA GLU A 25 -3.98 1.89 -23.96
C GLU A 25 -3.27 3.07 -24.64
N LEU A 26 -3.97 3.86 -25.48
CA LEU A 26 -3.39 5.09 -26.04
C LEU A 26 -3.03 6.11 -24.95
N PHE A 27 -3.83 6.20 -23.88
CA PHE A 27 -3.51 7.04 -22.73
C PHE A 27 -2.32 6.48 -21.94
N MET A 28 -2.19 5.16 -21.83
CA MET A 28 -1.02 4.50 -21.20
C MET A 28 0.27 4.80 -21.96
N ASP A 29 0.24 4.70 -23.29
CA ASP A 29 1.38 4.97 -24.16
C ASP A 29 1.79 6.44 -24.11
N ALA A 30 0.82 7.35 -24.04
CA ALA A 30 1.06 8.79 -23.89
C ALA A 30 1.52 9.19 -22.47
N LYS A 31 1.67 8.24 -21.54
CA LYS A 31 2.02 8.47 -20.13
C LYS A 31 1.02 9.33 -19.35
N VAL A 32 -0.22 9.43 -19.85
CA VAL A 32 -1.37 9.99 -19.13
C VAL A 32 -2.12 8.83 -18.48
N ASP A 33 -1.40 8.14 -17.59
CA ASP A 33 -1.77 6.82 -17.07
C ASP A 33 -2.39 6.83 -15.67
N THR A 34 -2.58 8.02 -15.08
CA THR A 34 -3.20 8.20 -13.76
C THR A 34 -4.27 9.28 -13.80
N LEU A 35 -5.21 9.27 -12.84
CA LEU A 35 -6.24 10.29 -12.73
C LEU A 35 -5.64 11.68 -12.51
N SER A 36 -4.57 11.79 -11.70
CA SER A 36 -3.89 13.07 -11.51
C SER A 36 -3.26 13.59 -12.80
N LYS A 37 -2.55 12.74 -13.57
CA LYS A 37 -1.98 13.17 -14.85
C LYS A 37 -3.05 13.57 -15.86
N TYR A 38 -4.16 12.83 -15.89
CA TYR A 38 -5.30 13.16 -16.76
C TYR A 38 -5.98 14.47 -16.35
N ALA A 39 -6.17 14.71 -15.05
CA ALA A 39 -6.76 15.94 -14.54
C ALA A 39 -5.96 17.20 -14.92
N PHE A 40 -4.63 17.08 -15.07
CA PHE A 40 -3.72 18.17 -15.37
C PHE A 40 -3.08 18.07 -16.76
N CYS A 41 -3.62 17.25 -17.68
CA CYS A 41 -3.05 17.08 -19.01
C CYS A 41 -3.31 18.27 -19.95
N SER A 42 -4.23 19.18 -19.58
CA SER A 42 -4.56 20.39 -20.32
C SER A 42 -4.79 21.56 -19.37
N SER A 43 -4.77 22.78 -19.90
CA SER A 43 -5.08 24.00 -19.15
C SER A 43 -6.59 24.17 -18.88
N TYR A 44 -7.43 23.32 -19.46
CA TYR A 44 -8.87 23.35 -19.24
C TYR A 44 -9.21 22.92 -17.82
N VAL A 45 -10.02 23.73 -17.16
CA VAL A 45 -10.58 23.41 -15.83
C VAL A 45 -12.09 23.18 -15.99
N PRO A 46 -12.64 22.12 -15.38
CA PRO A 46 -14.08 21.90 -15.31
C PRO A 46 -14.88 23.17 -14.96
N GLY A 47 -15.79 23.56 -15.85
CA GLY A 47 -16.64 24.75 -15.68
C GLY A 47 -16.20 25.98 -16.48
N GLN A 48 -15.04 25.92 -17.16
CA GLN A 48 -14.70 26.93 -18.17
C GLN A 48 -15.52 26.73 -19.45
N SER A 49 -15.81 27.83 -20.15
CA SER A 49 -16.60 27.84 -21.38
C SER A 49 -15.82 27.38 -22.62
N ASN A 50 -14.49 27.50 -22.62
CA ASN A 50 -13.63 27.14 -23.74
C ASN A 50 -12.93 25.80 -23.49
N GLU A 51 -13.32 24.76 -24.22
CA GLU A 51 -12.76 23.39 -24.11
C GLU A 51 -11.69 23.08 -25.18
N THR A 52 -11.29 24.06 -25.99
CA THR A 52 -10.41 23.85 -27.16
C THR A 52 -9.09 23.17 -26.79
N GLU A 53 -8.48 23.57 -25.68
CA GLU A 53 -7.21 23.02 -25.20
C GLU A 53 -7.32 21.55 -24.79
N PHE A 54 -8.44 21.17 -24.17
CA PHE A 54 -8.70 19.78 -23.81
C PHE A 54 -8.89 18.92 -25.06
N LEU A 55 -9.71 19.37 -26.02
CA LEU A 55 -9.90 18.65 -27.29
C LEU A 55 -8.58 18.48 -28.06
N THR A 56 -7.72 19.49 -28.02
CA THR A 56 -6.38 19.45 -28.64
C THR A 56 -5.49 18.40 -27.96
N ALA A 57 -5.49 18.36 -26.63
CA ALA A 57 -4.74 17.35 -25.87
C ALA A 57 -5.24 15.92 -26.15
N ILE A 58 -6.57 15.71 -26.17
CA ILE A 58 -7.17 14.41 -26.50
C ILE A 58 -6.81 13.98 -27.92
N LYS A 59 -6.88 14.90 -28.89
CA LYS A 59 -6.50 14.63 -30.28
C LYS A 59 -5.02 14.27 -30.41
N ALA A 60 -4.16 14.93 -29.64
CA ALA A 60 -2.73 14.61 -29.61
C ALA A 60 -2.45 13.19 -29.06
N ILE A 61 -3.19 12.78 -28.02
CA ILE A 61 -3.06 11.44 -27.42
C ILE A 61 -3.62 10.36 -28.35
N MET A 62 -4.84 10.56 -28.85
CA MET A 62 -5.54 9.56 -29.65
C MET A 62 -5.03 9.49 -31.09
N LYS A 63 -4.32 10.52 -31.57
CA LYS A 63 -3.88 10.69 -32.97
C LYS A 63 -5.00 10.63 -34.00
N ARG A 64 -6.25 10.79 -33.54
CA ARG A 64 -7.47 10.85 -34.34
C ARG A 64 -8.48 11.75 -33.63
N ASP A 65 -9.52 12.14 -34.34
CA ASP A 65 -10.66 12.77 -33.73
C ASP A 65 -11.46 11.76 -32.90
N ALA A 66 -11.82 12.15 -31.68
CA ALA A 66 -12.64 11.36 -30.78
C ALA A 66 -14.11 11.43 -31.20
N SER A 67 -14.83 10.30 -31.11
CA SER A 67 -16.26 10.29 -31.35
C SER A 67 -17.01 11.08 -30.27
N VAL A 68 -18.24 11.51 -30.55
CA VAL A 68 -19.07 12.23 -29.58
C VAL A 68 -19.31 11.42 -28.30
N GLY A 69 -19.45 10.09 -28.44
CA GLY A 69 -19.57 9.18 -27.30
C GLY A 69 -18.32 9.13 -26.44
N GLU A 70 -17.14 8.97 -27.07
CA GLU A 70 -15.85 8.98 -26.36
C GLU A 70 -15.60 10.32 -25.66
N LEU A 71 -15.90 11.44 -26.32
CA LEU A 71 -15.77 12.77 -25.71
C LEU A 71 -16.67 12.94 -24.49
N SER A 72 -17.89 12.40 -24.52
CA SER A 72 -18.79 12.41 -23.35
C SER A 72 -18.16 11.69 -22.16
N CYS A 73 -17.61 10.48 -22.39
CA CYS A 73 -16.94 9.69 -21.36
C CYS A 73 -15.66 10.37 -20.85
N LEU A 74 -14.84 10.91 -21.75
CA LEU A 74 -13.58 11.60 -21.43
C LEU A 74 -13.81 12.89 -20.62
N ARG A 75 -14.84 13.67 -20.96
CA ARG A 75 -15.26 14.83 -20.15
C ARG A 75 -15.66 14.41 -18.76
N ARG A 76 -16.53 13.41 -18.64
CA ARG A 76 -16.96 12.90 -17.33
C ARG A 76 -15.77 12.41 -16.50
N LEU A 77 -14.84 11.67 -17.13
CA LEU A 77 -13.61 11.24 -16.49
C LEU A 77 -12.78 12.43 -16.00
N LEU A 78 -12.75 13.54 -16.75
CA LEU A 78 -11.96 14.73 -16.38
C LEU A 78 -12.55 15.42 -15.16
N HIS A 79 -13.87 15.61 -15.15
CA HIS A 79 -14.59 16.16 -14.00
C HIS A 79 -14.31 15.34 -12.74
N GLU A 80 -14.35 14.01 -12.85
CA GLU A 80 -14.10 13.12 -11.73
C GLU A 80 -12.64 13.18 -11.27
N ALA A 81 -11.69 13.07 -12.20
CA ALA A 81 -10.27 13.09 -11.92
C ALA A 81 -9.82 14.40 -11.26
N TYR A 82 -10.34 15.54 -11.74
CA TYR A 82 -10.08 16.85 -11.18
C TYR A 82 -10.67 16.99 -9.77
N SER A 83 -11.92 16.55 -9.57
CA SER A 83 -12.58 16.60 -8.26
C SER A 83 -11.85 15.75 -7.22
N MET A 84 -11.41 14.54 -7.59
CA MET A 84 -10.65 13.66 -6.72
C MET A 84 -9.26 14.23 -6.40
N SER A 85 -8.56 14.75 -7.40
CA SER A 85 -7.23 15.37 -7.20
C SER A 85 -7.32 16.62 -6.32
N ALA A 86 -8.34 17.46 -6.51
CA ALA A 86 -8.56 18.63 -5.66
C ALA A 86 -8.91 18.26 -4.21
N ALA A 87 -9.73 17.21 -4.00
CA ALA A 87 -10.04 16.71 -2.67
C ALA A 87 -8.79 16.16 -1.96
N GLU A 88 -7.93 15.45 -2.70
CA GLU A 88 -6.68 14.97 -2.15
C GLU A 88 -5.71 16.10 -1.79
N LEU A 89 -5.54 17.10 -2.66
CA LEU A 89 -4.66 18.24 -2.36
C LEU A 89 -5.10 18.95 -1.07
N LYS A 90 -6.41 19.07 -0.84
CA LYS A 90 -6.95 19.58 0.43
C LYS A 90 -6.59 18.67 1.60
N GLN A 91 -6.76 17.35 1.47
CA GLN A 91 -6.40 16.39 2.52
C GLN A 91 -4.91 16.43 2.86
N VAL A 92 -4.03 16.65 1.88
CA VAL A 92 -2.58 16.77 2.13
C VAL A 92 -2.29 18.01 2.97
N VAL A 93 -2.97 19.12 2.71
CA VAL A 93 -2.83 20.37 3.48
C VAL A 93 -3.42 20.25 4.88
N GLU A 94 -4.54 19.54 5.02
CA GLU A 94 -5.28 19.37 6.29
C GLU A 94 -4.77 18.19 7.14
N ARG A 95 -3.80 17.41 6.66
CA ARG A 95 -3.35 16.18 7.32
C ARG A 95 -2.69 16.48 8.66
N THR A 96 -3.28 15.96 9.73
CA THR A 96 -2.72 15.94 11.09
C THR A 96 -2.16 14.55 11.42
N GLU A 97 -1.30 14.47 12.44
CA GLU A 97 -0.57 13.26 12.83
C GLU A 97 -1.48 12.11 13.32
N ASP A 98 -2.67 12.44 13.86
CA ASP A 98 -3.62 11.48 14.42
C ASP A 98 -4.58 10.86 13.38
N MET A 99 -4.44 11.21 12.09
CA MET A 99 -5.34 10.69 11.06
C MET A 99 -5.10 9.20 10.77
N PRO A 100 -6.17 8.40 10.61
CA PRO A 100 -6.04 6.97 10.35
C PRO A 100 -5.34 6.68 9.02
N ALA A 101 -4.77 5.48 8.91
CA ALA A 101 -4.10 4.98 7.71
C ALA A 101 -4.93 5.24 6.45
N LYS A 102 -4.30 5.79 5.41
CA LYS A 102 -4.94 5.96 4.10
C LYS A 102 -5.25 4.59 3.52
N LYS A 103 -6.53 4.35 3.24
CA LYS A 103 -6.98 3.11 2.61
C LYS A 103 -6.55 3.08 1.16
N LEU A 104 -5.93 1.99 0.73
CA LEU A 104 -5.70 1.74 -0.69
C LEU A 104 -7.03 1.65 -1.47
N ALA A 105 -6.99 1.97 -2.76
CA ALA A 105 -8.10 1.73 -3.66
C ALA A 105 -8.25 0.23 -3.93
N GLN A 106 -9.48 -0.25 -4.15
CA GLN A 106 -9.70 -1.67 -4.45
C GLN A 106 -8.98 -2.15 -5.73
N PRO A 107 -8.96 -1.38 -6.84
CA PRO A 107 -8.22 -1.76 -8.04
C PRO A 107 -6.70 -1.89 -7.78
N GLU A 108 -6.15 -0.99 -6.98
CA GLU A 108 -4.74 -1.01 -6.59
C GLU A 108 -4.41 -2.25 -5.74
N ARG A 109 -5.28 -2.61 -4.78
CA ARG A 109 -5.12 -3.83 -3.98
C ARG A 109 -5.11 -5.08 -4.85
N ALA A 110 -6.09 -5.22 -5.75
CA ALA A 110 -6.19 -6.36 -6.65
C ALA A 110 -4.95 -6.48 -7.55
N HIS A 111 -4.46 -5.36 -8.10
CA HIS A 111 -3.27 -5.34 -8.93
C HIS A 111 -1.99 -5.78 -8.18
N ARG A 112 -1.81 -5.31 -6.93
CA ARG A 112 -0.67 -5.72 -6.09
C ARG A 112 -0.70 -7.20 -5.78
N LEU A 113 -1.88 -7.74 -5.46
CA LEU A 113 -2.06 -9.16 -5.18
C LEU A 113 -1.79 -10.02 -6.42
N ASP A 114 -2.34 -9.65 -7.58
CA ASP A 114 -2.09 -10.36 -8.84
C ASP A 114 -0.60 -10.33 -9.23
N THR A 115 0.06 -9.17 -9.12
CA THR A 115 1.49 -9.03 -9.39
C THR A 115 2.32 -9.90 -8.45
N GLN A 116 1.97 -9.94 -7.17
CA GLN A 116 2.64 -10.77 -6.17
C GLN A 116 2.44 -12.27 -6.44
N GLN A 117 1.21 -12.70 -6.74
CA GLN A 117 0.90 -14.09 -7.06
C GLN A 117 1.62 -14.58 -8.32
N ARG A 118 1.71 -13.74 -9.36
CA ARG A 118 2.48 -14.05 -10.58
C ARG A 118 3.97 -14.21 -10.30
N ARG A 119 4.51 -13.40 -9.38
CA ARG A 119 5.94 -13.45 -9.00
C ARG A 119 6.27 -14.64 -8.10
N LEU A 120 5.39 -14.97 -7.15
CA LEU A 120 5.58 -16.07 -6.20
C LEU A 120 5.02 -17.39 -6.76
N THR A 121 5.61 -17.87 -7.85
CA THR A 121 5.20 -19.13 -8.47
C THR A 121 5.35 -20.30 -7.50
N GLY A 122 4.28 -21.08 -7.32
CA GLY A 122 4.24 -22.21 -6.39
C GLY A 122 3.74 -21.87 -4.98
N PHE A 123 3.45 -20.60 -4.69
CA PHE A 123 2.85 -20.16 -3.43
C PHE A 123 1.48 -19.53 -3.69
N LYS A 124 0.41 -20.16 -3.17
CA LYS A 124 -0.96 -19.64 -3.29
C LYS A 124 -1.30 -18.74 -2.11
N ILE A 125 -1.63 -17.48 -2.40
CA ILE A 125 -2.07 -16.50 -1.40
C ILE A 125 -3.59 -16.58 -1.34
N GLU A 126 -4.11 -17.53 -0.57
CA GLU A 126 -5.55 -17.79 -0.42
C GLU A 126 -5.87 -18.18 1.03
N GLY A 127 -7.11 -17.89 1.44
CA GLY A 127 -7.69 -18.28 2.72
C GLY A 127 -6.90 -17.79 3.94
N PRO A 128 -6.36 -18.69 4.79
CA PRO A 128 -5.70 -18.30 6.04
C PRO A 128 -4.35 -17.59 5.84
N LEU A 129 -3.77 -17.68 4.64
CA LEU A 129 -2.50 -17.04 4.29
C LEU A 129 -2.69 -15.65 3.68
N GLU A 130 -3.89 -15.34 3.21
CA GLU A 130 -4.18 -14.04 2.63
C GLU A 130 -4.21 -12.96 3.73
N PRO A 131 -3.38 -11.90 3.63
CA PRO A 131 -3.36 -10.82 4.61
C PRO A 131 -4.65 -9.99 4.54
N ALA A 132 -5.14 -9.52 5.69
CA ALA A 132 -6.24 -8.56 5.73
C ALA A 132 -5.86 -7.21 5.08
N ASP A 133 -6.83 -6.51 4.50
CA ASP A 133 -6.62 -5.22 3.83
C ASP A 133 -6.06 -4.19 4.81
N ARG A 134 -6.58 -4.16 6.04
CA ARG A 134 -6.07 -3.25 7.09
C ARG A 134 -4.59 -3.46 7.40
N LEU A 135 -4.06 -4.69 7.26
CA LEU A 135 -2.65 -4.98 7.50
C LEU A 135 -1.80 -4.41 6.36
N VAL A 136 -2.28 -4.58 5.12
CA VAL A 136 -1.62 -4.01 3.94
C VAL A 136 -1.62 -2.48 4.02
N ASP A 137 -2.76 -1.86 4.36
CA ASP A 137 -2.88 -0.41 4.52
C ASP A 137 -1.91 0.13 5.60
N LEU A 138 -1.80 -0.55 6.75
CA LEU A 138 -0.87 -0.20 7.82
C LEU A 138 0.59 -0.19 7.34
N VAL A 139 0.98 -1.18 6.54
CA VAL A 139 2.36 -1.32 6.06
C VAL A 139 2.63 -0.36 4.90
N VAL A 140 1.63 -0.04 4.08
CA VAL A 140 1.75 1.02 3.07
C VAL A 140 1.86 2.39 3.71
N GLN A 141 1.15 2.66 4.80
CA GLN A 141 1.31 3.89 5.57
C GLN A 141 2.76 4.06 6.06
N GLN A 142 3.42 3.00 6.53
CA GLN A 142 4.85 3.05 6.90
C GLN A 142 5.75 3.49 5.74
N TYR A 143 5.43 3.03 4.53
CA TYR A 143 6.14 3.44 3.32
C TYR A 143 5.91 4.93 3.03
N GLU A 144 4.67 5.41 3.11
CA GLU A 144 4.32 6.82 2.86
C GLU A 144 4.93 7.78 3.88
N GLU A 145 4.90 7.41 5.17
CA GLU A 145 5.48 8.19 6.26
C GLU A 145 7.01 8.11 6.31
N ASN A 146 7.63 7.29 5.44
CA ASN A 146 9.05 6.97 5.48
C ASN A 146 9.53 6.52 6.87
N ARG A 147 8.66 5.84 7.64
CA ARG A 147 8.94 5.39 9.00
C ARG A 147 8.51 3.94 9.15
N VAL A 148 9.50 3.05 9.26
CA VAL A 148 9.26 1.63 9.50
C VAL A 148 9.19 1.38 11.00
N TYR A 149 8.13 0.72 11.44
CA TYR A 149 7.98 0.26 12.83
C TYR A 149 7.59 -1.21 12.87
N HIS A 150 7.81 -1.83 14.03
CA HIS A 150 7.48 -3.23 14.23
C HIS A 150 5.96 -3.45 14.23
N VAL A 151 5.45 -4.23 13.29
CA VAL A 151 4.05 -4.69 13.30
C VAL A 151 3.95 -5.96 14.13
N ASP A 152 3.19 -5.84 15.22
CA ASP A 152 2.85 -6.95 16.11
C ASP A 152 2.10 -8.05 15.35
N LEU A 153 2.41 -9.31 15.65
CA LEU A 153 1.77 -10.48 15.02
C LEU A 153 0.28 -10.55 15.33
N HIS A 154 -0.15 -10.07 16.50
CA HIS A 154 -1.58 -9.97 16.82
C HIS A 154 -2.31 -9.00 15.88
N LYS A 155 -1.61 -8.06 15.24
CA LYS A 155 -2.19 -7.13 14.25
C LYS A 155 -2.20 -7.69 12.83
N CYS A 156 -1.85 -8.97 12.63
CA CYS A 156 -1.76 -9.60 11.32
C CYS A 156 -2.88 -10.63 11.07
N PRO A 157 -4.18 -10.25 11.06
CA PRO A 157 -5.28 -11.18 10.81
C PRO A 157 -5.39 -11.53 9.32
N SER A 158 -6.21 -12.52 9.02
CA SER A 158 -6.43 -12.98 7.65
C SER A 158 -7.55 -12.19 7.01
N LYS A 159 -7.60 -12.23 5.69
CA LYS A 159 -8.70 -11.64 4.93
C LYS A 159 -10.05 -12.20 5.36
N GLU A 160 -10.14 -13.51 5.58
CA GLU A 160 -11.35 -14.18 6.06
C GLU A 160 -11.80 -13.65 7.43
N GLN A 161 -10.88 -13.49 8.37
CA GLN A 161 -11.18 -12.94 9.71
C GLN A 161 -11.68 -11.49 9.61
N GLU A 162 -11.10 -10.69 8.71
CA GLU A 162 -11.55 -9.32 8.44
C GLU A 162 -12.99 -9.30 7.90
N VAL A 163 -13.30 -10.12 6.89
CA VAL A 163 -14.65 -10.20 6.29
C VAL A 163 -15.69 -10.65 7.32
N LEU A 164 -15.37 -11.65 8.15
CA LEU A 164 -16.25 -12.11 9.21
C LEU A 164 -16.50 -11.03 10.26
N SER A 165 -15.46 -10.27 10.64
CA SER A 165 -15.59 -9.17 11.59
C SER A 165 -16.42 -8.00 11.05
N GLN A 166 -16.34 -7.71 9.75
CA GLN A 166 -17.15 -6.67 9.10
C GLN A 166 -18.64 -7.05 8.98
N GLY A 167 -18.95 -8.35 8.88
CA GLY A 167 -20.32 -8.86 8.84
C GLY A 167 -21.02 -8.88 10.20
N SER A 168 -20.26 -8.89 11.29
CA SER A 168 -20.79 -8.76 12.65
C SER A 168 -21.15 -7.30 12.90
N LYS A 169 -22.42 -6.93 12.67
CA LYS A 169 -22.96 -5.67 13.18
C LYS A 169 -22.87 -5.69 14.70
N GLU A 170 -21.82 -5.11 15.25
CA GLU A 170 -21.72 -4.95 16.70
C GLU A 170 -22.84 -4.03 17.16
N ASP A 171 -23.67 -4.52 18.07
CA ASP A 171 -24.69 -3.75 18.74
C ASP A 171 -24.01 -2.61 19.50
N ARG A 172 -23.96 -1.43 18.88
CA ARG A 172 -23.60 -0.20 19.54
C ARG A 172 -24.67 0.06 20.59
N ASN A 173 -24.41 -0.34 21.84
CA ASN A 173 -25.31 -0.03 22.94
C ASN A 173 -25.25 1.47 23.21
N ILE A 174 -26.24 2.20 22.69
CA ILE A 174 -26.42 3.63 22.92
C ILE A 174 -27.09 3.78 24.28
N THR A 175 -26.35 4.22 25.28
CA THR A 175 -26.92 4.53 26.61
C THR A 175 -27.14 6.03 26.70
N ILE A 176 -28.37 6.45 26.98
CA ILE A 176 -28.74 7.84 27.24
C ILE A 176 -28.71 8.04 28.75
N ASP A 177 -27.83 8.92 29.22
CA ASP A 177 -27.74 9.27 30.64
C ASP A 177 -28.95 10.14 31.04
N ALA A 178 -29.33 10.15 32.33
CA ALA A 178 -30.49 10.88 32.85
C ALA A 178 -30.42 12.41 32.63
N LEU A 179 -29.22 12.92 32.31
CA LEU A 179 -28.94 14.31 31.93
C LEU A 179 -29.01 14.56 30.41
N GLY A 180 -29.55 13.62 29.62
CA GLY A 180 -29.70 13.76 28.16
C GLY A 180 -28.40 13.62 27.38
N THR A 181 -27.31 13.18 28.01
CA THR A 181 -26.03 12.96 27.32
C THR A 181 -25.97 11.55 26.76
N VAL A 182 -25.84 11.43 25.43
CA VAL A 182 -25.73 10.15 24.72
C VAL A 182 -24.30 9.64 24.81
N ARG A 183 -24.07 8.49 25.44
CA ARG A 183 -22.77 7.80 25.46
C ARG A 183 -22.86 6.51 24.64
N VAL A 184 -22.15 6.47 23.53
CA VAL A 184 -21.99 5.25 22.72
C VAL A 184 -20.80 4.46 23.28
N LYS A 185 -21.06 3.34 23.96
CA LYS A 185 -20.01 2.40 24.37
C LYS A 185 -20.02 1.22 23.41
N GLY A 186 -19.38 1.38 22.26
CA GLY A 186 -18.99 0.25 21.41
C GLY A 186 -17.59 -0.21 21.82
N LYS A 187 -17.44 -1.47 22.25
CA LYS A 187 -16.14 -2.12 22.22
C LYS A 187 -15.99 -2.64 20.80
N ASP A 188 -15.28 -1.92 19.93
CA ASP A 188 -14.87 -2.49 18.64
C ASP A 188 -14.23 -3.86 18.94
N ALA A 189 -14.77 -4.95 18.40
CA ALA A 189 -14.12 -6.24 18.52
C ALA A 189 -12.74 -6.07 17.92
N LYS A 190 -11.74 -6.17 18.77
CA LYS A 190 -10.35 -6.00 18.39
C LYS A 190 -10.02 -7.21 17.52
N LEU A 191 -10.21 -7.06 16.21
CA LEU A 191 -9.83 -8.08 15.23
C LEU A 191 -8.34 -8.31 15.46
N GLU A 192 -7.99 -9.48 15.97
CA GLU A 192 -6.62 -9.87 16.31
C GLU A 192 -6.36 -11.25 15.71
N ALA A 193 -5.12 -11.46 15.26
CA ALA A 193 -4.70 -12.75 14.78
C ALA A 193 -4.64 -13.74 15.95
N ASP A 194 -5.22 -14.91 15.76
CA ASP A 194 -5.01 -16.03 16.67
C ASP A 194 -3.59 -16.57 16.46
N LEU A 195 -2.87 -16.75 17.58
CA LEU A 195 -1.51 -17.26 17.62
C LEU A 195 -1.42 -18.56 18.44
N ALA A 196 -2.54 -19.20 18.83
CA ALA A 196 -2.55 -20.28 19.82
C ALA A 196 -1.69 -21.51 19.45
N SER A 197 -1.48 -21.78 18.17
CA SER A 197 -0.66 -22.90 17.69
C SER A 197 0.50 -22.43 16.81
N ASP A 198 1.53 -23.28 16.67
CA ASP A 198 2.69 -23.00 15.80
C ASP A 198 2.29 -22.78 14.34
N LEU A 199 1.24 -23.47 13.88
CA LEU A 199 0.68 -23.28 12.55
C LEU A 199 0.05 -21.90 12.40
N LEU A 200 -0.77 -21.48 13.36
CA LEU A 200 -1.40 -20.15 13.35
C LEU A 200 -0.37 -19.03 13.47
N LEU A 201 0.67 -19.24 14.30
CA LEU A 201 1.81 -18.34 14.41
C LEU A 201 2.53 -18.20 13.07
N ARG A 202 2.85 -19.32 12.40
CA ARG A 202 3.45 -19.33 11.05
C ARG A 202 2.59 -18.58 10.03
N ASN A 203 1.26 -18.78 10.06
CA ASN A 203 0.34 -18.06 9.18
C ASN A 203 0.34 -16.55 9.45
N ALA A 204 0.42 -16.12 10.71
CA ALA A 204 0.55 -14.69 11.07
C ALA A 204 1.87 -14.07 10.56
N PHE A 205 2.99 -14.78 10.70
CA PHE A 205 4.26 -14.34 10.12
C PHE A 205 4.20 -14.24 8.60
N THR A 206 3.57 -15.23 7.95
CA THR A 206 3.44 -15.28 6.49
C THR A 206 2.59 -14.11 5.98
N ARG A 207 1.42 -13.86 6.59
CA ARG A 207 0.58 -12.68 6.29
C ARG A 207 1.34 -11.37 6.44
N ARG A 208 2.14 -11.24 7.51
CA ARG A 208 3.01 -10.07 7.70
C ARG A 208 4.02 -9.93 6.57
N ALA A 209 4.71 -11.01 6.22
CA ALA A 209 5.69 -11.01 5.12
C ALA A 209 5.05 -10.63 3.78
N LEU A 210 3.87 -11.17 3.47
CA LEU A 210 3.13 -10.86 2.26
C LEU A 210 2.70 -9.39 2.22
N ALA A 211 2.25 -8.82 3.34
CA ALA A 211 1.88 -7.40 3.41
C ALA A 211 3.09 -6.46 3.20
N TYR A 212 4.26 -6.78 3.77
CA TYR A 212 5.51 -6.04 3.53
C TYR A 212 5.96 -6.11 2.07
N ASP A 213 5.75 -7.25 1.43
CA ASP A 213 6.08 -7.47 0.03
C ASP A 213 5.10 -6.72 -0.90
N GLN A 214 3.79 -6.73 -0.61
CA GLN A 214 2.78 -5.94 -1.35
C GLN A 214 2.96 -4.41 -1.20
N ALA A 215 3.60 -3.97 -0.10
CA ALA A 215 3.95 -2.58 0.11
C ALA A 215 5.30 -2.18 -0.53
N ASN A 216 6.00 -3.12 -1.17
CA ASN A 216 7.36 -2.94 -1.71
C ASN A 216 8.38 -2.46 -0.66
N LEU A 217 8.22 -2.85 0.61
CA LEU A 217 9.16 -2.53 1.68
C LEU A 217 10.25 -3.60 1.83
N VAL A 218 9.85 -4.87 1.85
CA VAL A 218 10.77 -6.01 2.01
C VAL A 218 10.29 -7.20 1.19
N ASP A 219 11.22 -7.87 0.51
CA ASP A 219 10.91 -9.08 -0.27
C ASP A 219 10.36 -10.20 0.61
N PHE A 220 9.30 -10.86 0.14
CA PHE A 220 8.67 -12.00 0.83
C PHE A 220 9.67 -13.10 1.19
N VAL A 221 10.54 -13.50 0.26
CA VAL A 221 11.50 -14.59 0.45
C VAL A 221 12.43 -14.34 1.64
N LYS A 222 12.88 -13.10 1.82
CA LYS A 222 13.78 -12.71 2.91
C LYS A 222 13.06 -12.81 4.26
N LEU A 223 11.87 -12.21 4.37
CA LEU A 223 11.08 -12.29 5.60
C LEU A 223 10.66 -13.72 5.92
N ASN A 224 10.29 -14.51 4.91
CA ASN A 224 9.89 -15.89 5.12
C ASN A 224 11.08 -16.76 5.56
N SER A 225 12.28 -16.59 4.98
CA SER A 225 13.48 -17.30 5.44
C SER A 225 13.81 -17.03 6.91
N TRP A 226 13.56 -15.80 7.37
CA TRP A 226 13.73 -15.43 8.77
C TRP A 226 12.69 -16.10 9.66
N THR A 227 11.43 -16.12 9.23
CA THR A 227 10.36 -16.86 9.91
C THR A 227 10.69 -18.35 10.02
N GLU A 228 11.17 -19.00 8.96
CA GLU A 228 11.60 -20.40 9.01
C GLU A 228 12.69 -20.60 10.06
N ARG A 229 13.72 -19.74 10.08
CA ARG A 229 14.82 -19.85 11.04
C ARG A 229 14.33 -19.72 12.49
N LEU A 230 13.41 -18.80 12.76
CA LEU A 230 12.82 -18.64 14.09
C LEU A 230 12.02 -19.88 14.52
N LEU A 231 11.20 -20.43 13.63
CA LEU A 231 10.41 -21.61 13.95
C LEU A 231 11.28 -22.87 14.07
N GLN A 232 12.29 -23.03 13.22
CA GLN A 232 13.27 -24.12 13.30
C GLN A 232 14.06 -24.10 14.61
N SER A 233 14.34 -22.92 15.18
CA SER A 233 15.02 -22.80 16.47
C SER A 233 14.27 -23.52 17.61
N ARG A 234 12.96 -23.71 17.49
CA ARG A 234 12.19 -24.51 18.44
C ARG A 234 12.39 -26.00 18.29
N LEU A 235 12.80 -26.48 17.13
CA LEU A 235 13.01 -27.91 16.89
C LEU A 235 14.37 -28.38 17.41
N VAL A 236 15.30 -27.46 17.66
CA VAL A 236 16.63 -27.76 18.21
C VAL A 236 16.53 -28.01 19.71
N ASP A 237 17.12 -29.11 20.17
CA ASP A 237 17.21 -29.41 21.60
C ASP A 237 18.12 -28.39 22.32
N PRO A 238 17.70 -27.89 23.49
CA PRO A 238 18.50 -26.91 24.21
C PRO A 238 19.79 -27.53 24.74
N PRO A 239 20.90 -26.75 24.80
CA PRO A 239 22.12 -27.19 25.47
C PRO A 239 21.86 -27.54 26.96
N PRO A 240 22.73 -28.37 27.58
CA PRO A 240 22.57 -28.74 28.99
C PRO A 240 22.46 -27.50 29.89
N GLY A 241 21.44 -27.46 30.74
CA GLY A 241 21.17 -26.32 31.64
C GLY A 241 20.33 -25.19 31.03
N TYR A 242 19.94 -25.27 29.75
CA TYR A 242 19.07 -24.31 29.11
C TYR A 242 17.66 -24.86 28.86
N ALA A 243 16.68 -23.95 28.80
CA ALA A 243 15.30 -24.28 28.46
C ALA A 243 15.04 -24.11 26.96
N ARG A 244 14.06 -24.86 26.45
CA ARG A 244 13.59 -24.74 25.07
C ARG A 244 12.97 -23.36 24.84
N ILE A 245 13.16 -22.82 23.64
CA ILE A 245 12.58 -21.53 23.25
C ILE A 245 11.06 -21.62 23.27
N THR A 246 10.43 -20.74 24.05
CA THR A 246 8.98 -20.67 24.17
C THR A 246 8.36 -19.88 23.02
N GLN A 247 7.09 -20.13 22.74
CA GLN A 247 6.36 -19.41 21.70
C GLN A 247 6.30 -17.89 21.95
N ASN A 248 6.12 -17.48 23.21
CA ASN A 248 6.11 -16.07 23.61
C ASN A 248 7.47 -15.38 23.33
N GLN A 249 8.59 -16.09 23.52
CA GLN A 249 9.91 -15.55 23.19
C GLN A 249 10.08 -15.30 21.68
N ILE A 250 9.43 -16.08 20.83
CA ILE A 250 9.44 -15.86 19.37
C ILE A 250 8.58 -14.66 18.99
N ILE A 251 7.39 -14.55 19.58
CA ILE A 251 6.49 -13.41 19.35
C ILE A 251 7.16 -12.11 19.79
N GLN A 252 7.83 -12.12 20.95
CA GLN A 252 8.56 -10.97 21.49
C GLN A 252 9.95 -10.77 20.87
N GLY A 253 10.43 -11.72 20.06
CA GLY A 253 11.72 -11.68 19.38
C GLY A 253 11.79 -10.54 18.36
N ARG A 254 12.02 -9.31 18.85
CA ARG A 254 12.07 -8.07 18.07
C ARG A 254 13.38 -7.86 17.31
N ALA A 255 14.26 -8.85 17.26
CA ALA A 255 15.66 -8.69 16.83
C ALA A 255 15.83 -8.11 15.42
N PHE A 256 14.83 -8.20 14.53
CA PHE A 256 14.89 -7.59 13.20
C PHE A 256 14.52 -6.08 13.18
N TYR A 257 13.84 -5.55 14.20
CA TYR A 257 13.20 -4.22 14.17
C TYR A 257 13.77 -3.21 15.18
N ALA A 258 14.80 -3.59 15.96
CA ALA A 258 15.41 -2.72 16.96
C ALA A 258 16.45 -1.71 16.42
N GLY A 259 16.64 -1.65 15.10
CA GLY A 259 17.33 -0.55 14.45
C GLY A 259 16.30 0.41 13.85
N GLY A 260 16.11 1.59 14.43
CA GLY A 260 15.46 2.68 13.74
C GLY A 260 16.31 3.09 12.54
N TYR A 261 16.04 2.54 11.37
CA TYR A 261 16.84 2.82 10.17
C TYR A 261 16.32 4.11 9.50
N ARG A 262 17.09 5.20 9.63
CA ARG A 262 17.09 6.27 8.62
C ARG A 262 17.64 5.69 7.31
N LYS A 263 17.02 6.01 6.17
CA LYS A 263 17.45 5.59 4.83
C LYS A 263 18.96 5.78 4.66
N GLY A 264 19.70 4.70 4.40
CA GLY A 264 21.12 4.80 4.03
C GLY A 264 21.95 3.51 4.05
N ALA A 265 21.60 2.48 4.83
CA ALA A 265 22.60 1.45 5.16
C ALA A 265 22.50 0.08 4.44
N TRP A 266 21.45 -0.23 3.67
CA TRP A 266 21.31 -1.57 3.05
C TRP A 266 20.71 -1.58 1.64
N LEU A 267 21.16 -0.68 0.76
CA LEU A 267 20.77 -0.66 -0.65
C LEU A 267 21.90 -1.01 -1.63
N SER A 268 23.01 -1.59 -1.16
CA SER A 268 24.16 -1.88 -2.02
C SER A 268 24.07 -3.21 -2.78
N HIS A 269 23.07 -4.08 -2.55
CA HIS A 269 22.99 -5.39 -3.21
C HIS A 269 21.55 -5.79 -3.62
N ALA A 270 20.84 -4.93 -4.36
CA ALA A 270 19.59 -5.29 -5.04
C ALA A 270 19.54 -4.69 -6.45
N ARG A 271 19.95 -5.52 -7.42
CA ARG A 271 19.76 -5.49 -8.90
C ARG A 271 19.98 -4.17 -9.70
N PRO A 272 20.80 -4.21 -10.76
CA PRO A 272 21.03 -3.10 -11.67
C PRO A 272 20.09 -3.14 -12.89
N TYR A 273 18.78 -2.91 -12.75
CA TYR A 273 17.91 -2.59 -13.90
C TYR A 273 16.68 -1.81 -13.43
N CYS A 274 16.86 -0.51 -13.20
CA CYS A 274 15.81 0.51 -13.30
C CYS A 274 16.49 1.78 -13.82
N LEU A 275 16.56 1.88 -15.15
CA LEU A 275 16.93 3.10 -15.84
C LEU A 275 15.74 4.06 -15.77
N LEU A 276 15.92 5.20 -15.09
CA LEU A 276 15.44 6.57 -15.40
C LEU A 276 15.85 7.52 -14.25
N PRO A 277 16.06 8.82 -14.50
CA PRO A 277 17.31 9.49 -14.16
C PRO A 277 17.20 10.36 -12.90
N LEU A 278 18.09 10.11 -11.93
CA LEU A 278 18.35 11.03 -10.82
C LEU A 278 19.31 12.15 -11.28
N ARG A 279 18.78 13.15 -12.00
CA ARG A 279 19.24 14.55 -11.88
C ARG A 279 18.44 15.10 -10.70
N THR A 280 19.00 15.49 -9.57
CA THR A 280 20.05 16.48 -9.32
C THR A 280 20.44 16.36 -7.85
N LEU A 281 21.70 16.13 -7.55
CA LEU A 281 22.32 16.54 -6.28
C LEU A 281 23.81 16.80 -6.57
N ARG A 282 24.05 17.96 -7.17
CA ARG A 282 25.36 18.59 -7.27
C ARG A 282 25.41 19.64 -6.14
N CYS A 283 26.57 19.73 -5.51
CA CYS A 283 27.01 20.79 -4.58
C CYS A 283 26.60 20.62 -3.11
N LEU A 284 27.48 19.97 -2.34
CA LEU A 284 28.44 20.69 -1.49
C LEU A 284 29.62 19.75 -1.16
N GLY A 285 30.79 20.07 -1.72
CA GLY A 285 32.09 19.65 -1.19
C GLY A 285 32.28 20.25 0.22
N GLU A 286 33.19 19.80 1.06
CA GLU A 286 34.59 19.49 0.80
C GLU A 286 35.17 18.67 1.98
N ARG A 287 36.27 17.95 1.71
CA ARG A 287 37.36 17.53 2.64
C ARG A 287 36.95 16.53 3.73
N LEU A 288 37.58 15.36 3.85
CA LEU A 288 39.02 15.15 3.99
C LEU A 288 39.38 13.72 3.56
N ASP A 289 40.16 13.59 2.48
CA ASP A 289 41.09 12.47 2.30
C ASP A 289 42.49 13.08 2.29
N GLY A 290 43.39 12.50 3.09
CA GLY A 290 44.83 12.71 2.91
C GLY A 290 45.66 12.72 4.18
N THR A 291 46.47 11.65 4.32
CA THR A 291 47.72 11.52 5.10
C THR A 291 47.54 11.23 6.60
N SER A 292 48.23 10.25 7.20
CA SER A 292 49.58 9.76 6.94
C SER A 292 49.78 8.32 7.44
N SER A 293 50.62 7.58 6.72
CA SER A 293 51.36 6.44 7.27
C SER A 293 52.49 6.97 8.15
N GLN A 294 52.61 6.44 9.37
CA GLN A 294 53.84 6.01 10.04
C GLN A 294 53.44 5.19 11.27
#